data_AF-L2FLD2-F1
#
_entry.id   AF-L2FLD2-F1
#
_cell.length_a   1.000
_cell.length_b   1.000
_cell.length_c   1.000
_cell.angle_alpha   90.00
_cell.angle_beta   90.00
_cell.angle_gamma   90.00
#
_symmetry.space_group_name_H-M   'P 1'
#
loop_
_entity.id
_entity.type
_entity.pdbx_description
1 polymer ?
#
loop_
_entity_poly.entity_id
_entity_poly.type
_entity_poly.pdbx_seq_one_letter_code
_entity_poly.pdbx_strand_id
1 'polypeptide(L)'
;MRFGSVFSLAAALLSATVQAYGNPGACSGQCWSHDPSVVRRDSDGTYFRFETGSKIGIWKAPDLVGPWTYQGAALPSGSKINLKGNDDLWTGGNYYLNFGSFWSDIFQVPMTNGGVKANGNPYNIVLNTTAPQPVEGAFVYERSGTFWAFFSSGSCCGLDSNRPSPGNEYKIFVCHATSVAGPYTDKSGKSCTAGGGTLLLPSHDKIYAPGGQGVLVDPKRGAVLYYHYMNTDIGYADSQTQFGWNVISWSGGWPSV
;
A
#
# COMPACT_ATOMS: atom_id res chain seq x y z
N MET A 1 -1.57 50.96 27.16
CA MET A 1 -2.32 49.73 26.80
C MET A 1 -1.54 49.02 25.69
N ARG A 2 -1.43 47.68 25.70
CA ARG A 2 -0.81 46.91 24.61
C ARG A 2 -1.87 46.04 23.96
N PHE A 3 -2.16 46.27 22.68
CA PHE A 3 -2.96 45.34 21.87
C PHE A 3 -2.02 44.28 21.28
N GLY A 4 -2.23 43.02 21.66
CA GLY A 4 -1.59 41.88 21.01
C GLY A 4 -2.50 41.33 19.92
N SER A 5 -2.07 41.41 18.66
CA SER A 5 -2.79 40.77 17.56
C SER A 5 -2.63 39.25 17.61
N VAL A 6 -3.70 38.53 17.93
CA VAL A 6 -3.74 37.08 17.83
C VAL A 6 -3.95 36.70 16.36
N PHE A 7 -2.89 36.25 15.69
CA PHE A 7 -3.01 35.59 14.39
C PHE A 7 -3.57 34.18 14.58
N SER A 8 -4.89 34.03 14.43
CA SER A 8 -5.54 32.72 14.38
C SER A 8 -5.11 31.97 13.12
N LEU A 9 -4.26 30.96 13.28
CA LEU A 9 -3.85 30.08 12.20
C LEU A 9 -5.01 29.13 11.85
N ALA A 10 -5.83 29.50 10.87
CA ALA A 10 -6.92 28.68 10.38
C ALA A 10 -6.38 27.47 9.62
N ALA A 11 -6.18 26.35 10.32
CA ALA A 11 -5.85 25.07 9.70
C ALA A 11 -7.06 24.59 8.86
N ALA A 12 -6.93 24.65 7.53
CA ALA A 12 -7.94 24.14 6.62
C ALA A 12 -7.97 22.60 6.70
N LEU A 13 -8.93 22.07 7.45
CA LEU A 13 -9.25 20.64 7.44
C LEU A 13 -9.85 20.28 6.08
N LEU A 14 -8.99 19.74 5.20
CA LEU A 14 -9.43 19.04 4.00
C LEU A 14 -10.06 17.71 4.45
N SER A 15 -11.38 17.67 4.54
CA SER A 15 -12.12 16.41 4.68
C SER A 15 -11.97 15.60 3.38
N ALA A 16 -11.11 14.59 3.42
CA ALA A 16 -11.17 13.49 2.47
C ALA A 16 -12.59 12.89 2.52
N THR A 17 -13.13 12.49 1.38
CA THR A 17 -14.46 11.84 1.30
C THR A 17 -14.43 10.77 0.23
N VAL A 18 -14.82 9.52 0.57
CA VAL A 18 -14.86 8.40 -0.40
C VAL A 18 -15.71 8.79 -1.61
N GLN A 19 -15.07 8.82 -2.79
CA GLN A 19 -15.68 9.39 -3.98
C GLN A 19 -16.73 8.46 -4.61
N ALA A 20 -16.61 7.14 -4.41
CA ALA A 20 -17.74 6.20 -4.45
C ALA A 20 -17.41 4.88 -3.72
N TYR A 21 -18.44 4.21 -3.21
CA TYR A 21 -18.36 2.80 -2.84
C TYR A 21 -18.58 1.91 -4.07
N GLY A 22 -17.73 0.89 -4.24
CA GLY A 22 -17.84 -0.09 -5.32
C GLY A 22 -18.22 -1.46 -4.77
N ASN A 23 -19.42 -1.95 -5.07
CA ASN A 23 -19.73 -3.36 -4.84
C ASN A 23 -18.80 -4.24 -5.69
N PRO A 24 -18.08 -5.22 -5.10
CA PRO A 24 -17.29 -6.15 -5.89
C PRO A 24 -18.21 -6.98 -6.80
N GLY A 25 -17.77 -7.18 -8.05
CA GLY A 25 -18.46 -8.07 -8.98
C GLY A 25 -18.40 -9.53 -8.52
N ALA A 26 -19.30 -10.37 -9.03
CA ALA A 26 -19.26 -11.80 -8.76
C ALA A 26 -17.93 -12.40 -9.25
N CYS A 27 -17.16 -12.98 -8.34
CA CYS A 27 -15.89 -13.61 -8.69
C CYS A 27 -16.10 -14.96 -9.40
N SER A 28 -15.20 -15.30 -10.32
CA SER A 28 -15.17 -16.57 -11.03
C SER A 28 -13.72 -17.07 -11.19
N GLY A 29 -13.53 -18.39 -11.26
CA GLY A 29 -12.20 -19.01 -11.23
C GLY A 29 -11.64 -19.10 -9.81
N GLN A 30 -10.37 -18.71 -9.62
CA GLN A 30 -9.79 -18.63 -8.28
C GLN A 30 -10.17 -17.29 -7.61
N CYS A 31 -10.97 -17.40 -6.55
CA CYS A 31 -11.49 -16.26 -5.77
C CYS A 31 -10.78 -16.03 -4.45
N TRP A 32 -9.91 -16.95 -4.01
CA TRP A 32 -8.98 -16.66 -2.92
C TRP A 32 -7.75 -15.92 -3.47
N SER A 33 -7.42 -14.78 -2.87
CA SER A 33 -6.20 -14.00 -3.12
C SER A 33 -6.03 -13.00 -1.97
N HIS A 34 -4.90 -13.03 -1.26
CA HIS A 34 -4.59 -12.08 -0.20
C HIS A 34 -3.68 -10.97 -0.77
N ASP A 35 -3.88 -9.72 -0.35
CA ASP A 35 -3.17 -8.50 -0.80
C ASP A 35 -2.74 -8.46 -2.30
N PRO A 36 -3.67 -8.67 -3.26
CA PRO A 36 -3.30 -8.84 -4.66
C PRO A 36 -2.66 -7.58 -5.25
N SER A 37 -1.43 -7.72 -5.75
CA SER A 37 -0.76 -6.74 -6.60
C SER A 37 -0.88 -7.14 -8.07
N VAL A 38 -1.48 -6.28 -8.90
CA VAL A 38 -1.65 -6.52 -10.34
C VAL A 38 -0.76 -5.58 -11.14
N VAL A 39 -0.01 -6.12 -12.10
CA VAL A 39 0.80 -5.36 -13.07
C VAL A 39 0.49 -5.83 -14.48
N ARG A 40 0.46 -4.91 -15.44
CA ARG A 40 0.43 -5.23 -16.87
C ARG A 40 1.84 -5.09 -17.42
N ARG A 41 2.31 -6.07 -18.18
CA ARG A 41 3.63 -6.06 -18.81
C ARG A 41 3.54 -5.41 -20.19
N ASP A 42 4.22 -4.29 -20.41
CA ASP A 42 4.10 -3.51 -21.66
C ASP A 42 4.58 -4.26 -22.92
N SER A 43 5.54 -5.19 -22.77
CA SER A 43 6.17 -5.89 -23.91
C SER A 43 5.26 -6.91 -24.61
N ASP A 44 4.24 -7.42 -23.93
CA ASP A 44 3.32 -8.44 -24.44
C ASP A 44 1.84 -8.18 -24.06
N GLY A 45 1.57 -7.13 -23.28
CA GLY A 45 0.24 -6.74 -22.83
C GLY A 45 -0.35 -7.60 -21.70
N THR A 46 0.34 -8.66 -21.27
CA THR A 46 -0.16 -9.65 -20.30
C THR A 46 -0.33 -9.05 -18.91
N TYR A 47 -1.41 -9.41 -18.22
CA TYR A 47 -1.62 -9.08 -16.83
C TYR A 47 -1.02 -10.17 -15.92
N PHE A 48 -0.33 -9.77 -14.86
CA PHE A 48 0.19 -10.62 -13.80
C PHE A 48 -0.40 -10.20 -12.46
N ARG A 49 -0.88 -11.17 -11.67
CA ARG A 49 -1.31 -10.98 -10.28
C ARG A 49 -0.32 -11.73 -9.38
N PHE A 50 0.17 -11.04 -8.37
CA PHE A 50 0.92 -11.58 -7.25
C PHE A 50 0.04 -11.49 -6.01
N GLU A 51 0.06 -12.48 -5.13
CA GLU A 51 -0.78 -12.53 -3.92
C GLU A 51 0.03 -12.97 -2.70
N THR A 52 -0.29 -12.43 -1.52
CA THR A 52 0.25 -12.87 -0.24
C THR A 52 -0.21 -14.30 0.07
N GLY A 53 0.67 -15.09 0.70
CA GLY A 53 0.46 -16.52 0.88
C GLY A 53 0.73 -17.32 -0.41
N SER A 54 0.53 -18.63 -0.35
CA SER A 54 0.97 -19.56 -1.42
C SER A 54 2.46 -19.41 -1.82
N LYS A 55 3.29 -18.81 -0.96
CA LYS A 55 4.72 -18.48 -1.18
C LYS A 55 4.94 -17.45 -2.31
N ILE A 56 4.15 -16.39 -2.26
CA ILE A 56 3.78 -15.45 -3.33
C ILE A 56 3.27 -16.18 -4.57
N GLY A 57 1.96 -16.44 -4.61
CA GLY A 57 1.31 -17.04 -5.77
C GLY A 57 1.36 -16.12 -7.01
N ILE A 58 1.84 -16.63 -8.14
CA ILE A 58 1.89 -15.89 -9.42
C ILE A 58 0.79 -16.39 -10.35
N TRP A 59 -0.04 -15.48 -10.88
CA TRP A 59 -1.08 -15.76 -11.85
C TRP A 59 -0.90 -14.86 -13.08
N LYS A 60 -1.28 -15.32 -14.27
CA LYS A 60 -1.31 -14.49 -15.49
C LYS A 60 -2.67 -14.54 -16.19
N ALA A 61 -3.03 -13.47 -16.88
CA ALA A 61 -4.23 -13.38 -17.70
C ALA A 61 -4.02 -12.54 -18.98
N PRO A 62 -4.77 -12.79 -20.07
CA PRO A 62 -4.75 -11.95 -21.26
C PRO A 62 -5.51 -10.63 -21.07
N ASP A 63 -6.48 -10.60 -20.15
CA ASP A 63 -7.28 -9.43 -19.76
C ASP A 63 -7.33 -9.33 -18.23
N LEU A 64 -7.62 -8.14 -17.70
CA LEU A 64 -7.80 -7.90 -16.26
C LEU A 64 -8.94 -8.74 -15.66
N VAL A 65 -10.01 -9.01 -16.44
CA VAL A 65 -11.12 -9.90 -16.00
C VAL A 65 -10.79 -11.39 -16.08
N GLY A 66 -9.59 -11.75 -16.57
CA GLY A 66 -9.14 -13.14 -16.71
C GLY A 66 -9.25 -13.69 -18.15
N PRO A 67 -9.29 -15.03 -18.33
CA PRO A 67 -9.14 -16.04 -17.29
C PRO A 67 -7.75 -16.02 -16.66
N TRP A 68 -7.70 -16.13 -15.33
CA TRP A 68 -6.45 -16.12 -14.56
C TRP A 68 -5.88 -17.54 -14.42
N THR A 69 -4.68 -17.77 -14.95
CA THR A 69 -3.98 -19.06 -14.95
C THR A 69 -2.79 -19.01 -13.99
N TYR A 70 -2.78 -19.89 -12.97
CA TYR A 70 -1.66 -20.03 -12.04
C TYR A 70 -0.36 -20.39 -12.77
N GLN A 71 0.75 -19.74 -12.42
CA GLN A 71 2.08 -19.93 -13.00
C GLN A 71 3.08 -20.56 -12.02
N GLY A 72 2.63 -20.90 -10.81
CA GLY A 72 3.49 -21.32 -9.70
C GLY A 72 3.69 -20.20 -8.67
N ALA A 73 4.48 -20.51 -7.65
CA ALA A 73 4.85 -19.59 -6.59
C ALA A 73 6.19 -18.89 -6.90
N ALA A 74 6.41 -17.68 -6.39
CA ALA A 74 7.71 -17.01 -6.52
C ALA A 74 8.79 -17.68 -5.64
N LEU A 75 8.41 -18.29 -4.51
CA LEU A 75 9.28 -19.11 -3.67
C LEU A 75 8.72 -20.52 -3.45
N PRO A 76 8.75 -21.43 -4.44
CA PRO A 76 8.20 -22.79 -4.26
C PRO A 76 8.80 -23.55 -3.05
N SER A 77 10.06 -23.26 -2.71
CA SER A 77 10.79 -23.85 -1.57
C SER A 77 10.68 -23.07 -0.25
N GLY A 78 9.98 -21.93 -0.20
CA GLY A 78 10.07 -20.95 0.91
C GLY A 78 11.40 -20.17 0.89
N SER A 79 11.58 -19.21 1.81
CA SER A 79 12.86 -18.48 1.94
C SER A 79 13.82 -19.17 2.94
N LYS A 80 15.06 -18.67 2.97
CA LYS A 80 16.13 -19.19 3.85
C LYS A 80 16.29 -18.42 5.18
N ILE A 81 15.45 -17.42 5.42
CA ILE A 81 15.45 -16.67 6.69
C ILE A 81 14.74 -17.55 7.72
N ASN A 82 15.36 -17.85 8.87
CA ASN A 82 14.77 -18.72 9.88
C ASN A 82 13.88 -17.94 10.87
N LEU A 83 12.74 -17.45 10.39
CA LEU A 83 11.72 -16.72 11.15
C LEU A 83 10.32 -17.27 10.83
N LYS A 84 9.32 -16.95 11.66
CA LYS A 84 7.92 -17.27 11.37
C LYS A 84 7.37 -16.25 10.36
N GLY A 85 6.83 -16.70 9.22
CA GLY A 85 6.39 -15.83 8.11
C GLY A 85 7.48 -15.59 7.05
N ASN A 86 8.37 -16.56 6.87
CA ASN A 86 9.55 -16.51 6.01
C ASN A 86 9.35 -17.09 4.61
N ASP A 87 8.13 -17.15 4.07
CA ASP A 87 7.82 -17.91 2.84
C ASP A 87 8.01 -17.12 1.53
N ASP A 88 8.50 -15.89 1.62
CA ASP A 88 8.44 -14.86 0.58
C ASP A 88 9.75 -14.00 0.69
N LEU A 89 10.47 -13.47 -0.33
CA LEU A 89 10.41 -13.37 -1.81
C LEU A 89 11.81 -13.59 -2.44
N TRP A 90 11.93 -13.70 -3.78
CA TRP A 90 13.18 -13.39 -4.55
C TRP A 90 12.94 -13.23 -6.09
N THR A 91 12.70 -12.03 -6.72
CA THR A 91 12.21 -12.00 -8.16
C THR A 91 12.62 -10.87 -9.26
N GLY A 92 13.92 -10.62 -9.74
CA GLY A 92 14.99 -9.49 -9.77
C GLY A 92 15.70 -8.66 -10.93
N GLY A 93 15.42 -7.40 -11.30
CA GLY A 93 15.74 -6.71 -12.58
C GLY A 93 15.04 -5.33 -12.74
N ASN A 94 14.52 -4.94 -13.93
CA ASN A 94 13.92 -3.60 -14.20
C ASN A 94 12.63 -3.26 -13.43
N TYR A 95 11.81 -4.26 -13.10
CA TYR A 95 10.66 -4.07 -12.22
C TYR A 95 11.17 -3.96 -10.77
N TYR A 96 10.34 -3.64 -9.77
CA TYR A 96 10.73 -3.72 -8.35
C TYR A 96 9.55 -4.30 -7.55
N LEU A 97 9.81 -5.04 -6.47
CA LEU A 97 8.77 -5.55 -5.59
C LEU A 97 9.06 -5.13 -4.16
N ASN A 98 8.04 -4.50 -3.60
CA ASN A 98 7.96 -4.04 -2.22
C ASN A 98 7.18 -5.11 -1.45
N PHE A 99 7.57 -5.33 -0.21
CA PHE A 99 6.98 -6.36 0.63
C PHE A 99 7.26 -6.10 2.10
N GLY A 100 6.54 -6.81 2.96
CA GLY A 100 6.72 -6.73 4.40
C GLY A 100 5.41 -6.38 5.09
N SER A 101 5.22 -7.00 6.24
CA SER A 101 4.18 -6.70 7.20
C SER A 101 4.80 -6.96 8.56
N PHE A 102 4.86 -5.92 9.40
CA PHE A 102 5.40 -5.94 10.76
C PHE A 102 6.91 -6.31 10.89
N TRP A 103 7.41 -6.31 12.14
CA TRP A 103 8.75 -6.75 12.60
C TRP A 103 9.97 -6.00 12.05
N SER A 104 10.18 -6.01 10.74
CA SER A 104 11.28 -5.37 10.03
C SER A 104 10.81 -4.53 8.84
N ASP A 105 9.49 -4.32 8.76
CA ASP A 105 8.77 -3.40 7.88
C ASP A 105 9.02 -3.61 6.38
N ILE A 106 8.94 -2.54 5.58
CA ILE A 106 8.88 -2.65 4.13
C ILE A 106 10.27 -2.77 3.55
N PHE A 107 10.53 -3.90 2.91
CA PHE A 107 11.68 -4.14 2.07
C PHE A 107 11.35 -3.95 0.59
N GLN A 108 12.37 -3.67 -0.21
CA GLN A 108 12.33 -3.67 -1.66
C GLN A 108 13.46 -4.54 -2.22
N VAL A 109 13.20 -5.18 -3.37
CA VAL A 109 14.21 -5.81 -4.22
C VAL A 109 13.90 -5.55 -5.71
N PRO A 110 14.89 -5.40 -6.61
CA PRO A 110 14.66 -5.34 -8.07
C PRO A 110 13.87 -6.57 -8.59
N MET A 111 13.28 -6.56 -9.80
CA MET A 111 12.49 -7.67 -10.42
C MET A 111 12.76 -8.11 -11.95
N THR A 112 13.12 -9.38 -12.29
CA THR A 112 13.88 -9.93 -13.51
C THR A 112 13.15 -10.92 -14.40
N ASN A 113 13.64 -11.27 -15.60
CA ASN A 113 13.07 -12.38 -16.41
C ASN A 113 11.59 -12.11 -16.74
N GLY A 114 11.24 -10.83 -16.92
CA GLY A 114 9.87 -10.36 -16.99
C GLY A 114 9.13 -10.22 -15.64
N GLY A 115 9.86 -10.19 -14.52
CA GLY A 115 9.34 -10.04 -13.15
C GLY A 115 9.20 -11.35 -12.33
N VAL A 116 10.14 -12.31 -12.44
CA VAL A 116 10.10 -13.68 -11.86
C VAL A 116 11.41 -14.33 -11.27
N LYS A 117 12.58 -13.67 -11.01
CA LYS A 117 13.75 -14.29 -10.23
C LYS A 117 14.89 -13.36 -9.69
N ALA A 118 15.16 -13.15 -8.36
CA ALA A 118 15.94 -11.99 -7.78
C ALA A 118 17.38 -11.72 -8.26
N ASN A 119 17.78 -10.46 -8.06
CA ASN A 119 19.08 -9.87 -8.37
C ASN A 119 19.45 -8.88 -7.25
N GLY A 120 20.09 -9.40 -6.20
CA GLY A 120 20.48 -8.64 -5.01
C GLY A 120 19.65 -9.00 -3.78
N ASN A 121 20.20 -8.65 -2.61
CA ASN A 121 19.51 -8.82 -1.33
C ASN A 121 18.42 -7.72 -1.18
N PRO A 122 17.29 -8.02 -0.55
CA PRO A 122 16.33 -6.99 -0.16
C PRO A 122 16.93 -5.97 0.82
N TYR A 123 16.43 -4.73 0.76
CA TYR A 123 16.79 -3.64 1.67
C TYR A 123 15.53 -2.89 2.12
N ASN A 124 15.53 -2.42 3.37
CA ASN A 124 14.39 -1.70 3.93
C ASN A 124 14.25 -0.30 3.29
N ILE A 125 13.01 0.07 2.91
CA ILE A 125 12.66 1.37 2.33
C ILE A 125 11.73 2.20 3.23
N VAL A 126 10.99 1.55 4.15
CA VAL A 126 10.18 2.19 5.19
C VAL A 126 10.29 1.35 6.47
N LEU A 127 10.53 2.00 7.60
CA LEU A 127 10.63 1.40 8.93
C LEU A 127 9.80 2.22 9.93
N ASN A 128 8.89 1.57 10.66
CA ASN A 128 8.28 2.16 11.85
C ASN A 128 9.22 1.92 13.04
N THR A 129 9.67 2.96 13.72
CA THR A 129 10.61 2.80 14.85
C THR A 129 9.96 2.28 16.14
N THR A 130 8.63 2.12 16.18
CA THR A 130 7.87 1.71 17.37
C THR A 130 7.45 0.25 17.28
N ALA A 131 7.94 -0.60 18.19
CA ALA A 131 7.54 -2.02 18.28
C ALA A 131 6.01 -2.18 18.45
N PRO A 132 5.34 -3.18 17.83
CA PRO A 132 5.89 -4.29 17.04
C PRO A 132 6.13 -3.95 15.56
N GLN A 133 6.44 -2.68 15.27
CA GLN A 133 6.68 -2.14 13.95
C GLN A 133 5.43 -2.26 13.05
N PRO A 134 4.27 -1.67 13.41
CA PRO A 134 3.03 -1.86 12.67
C PRO A 134 3.02 -1.06 11.37
N VAL A 135 3.72 -1.56 10.34
CA VAL A 135 3.75 -1.05 8.97
C VAL A 135 3.66 -2.21 7.97
N GLU A 136 2.86 -2.03 6.93
CA GLU A 136 2.60 -3.05 5.91
C GLU A 136 1.93 -2.47 4.64
N GLY A 137 1.55 -3.34 3.70
CA GLY A 137 0.68 -3.00 2.58
C GLY A 137 1.28 -1.94 1.65
N ALA A 138 2.56 -2.05 1.31
CA ALA A 138 3.28 -1.01 0.57
C ALA A 138 3.07 -1.06 -0.95
N PHE A 139 2.86 0.12 -1.55
CA PHE A 139 2.70 0.30 -2.99
C PHE A 139 3.59 1.46 -3.47
N VAL A 140 4.49 1.19 -4.43
CA VAL A 140 5.34 2.23 -5.03
C VAL A 140 4.80 2.62 -6.40
N TYR A 141 4.53 3.92 -6.57
CA TYR A 141 4.01 4.52 -7.80
C TYR A 141 5.02 5.53 -8.37
N GLU A 142 5.38 5.40 -9.65
CA GLU A 142 6.21 6.39 -10.36
C GLU A 142 5.33 7.52 -10.91
N ARG A 143 5.77 8.77 -10.72
CA ARG A 143 5.14 9.94 -11.32
C ARG A 143 6.18 11.02 -11.63
N SER A 144 6.45 11.24 -12.91
CA SER A 144 7.28 12.34 -13.43
C SER A 144 8.72 12.35 -12.90
N GLY A 145 9.35 11.18 -12.81
CA GLY A 145 10.70 10.97 -12.27
C GLY A 145 10.78 10.90 -10.75
N THR A 146 9.65 10.91 -10.05
CA THR A 146 9.56 10.78 -8.59
C THR A 146 8.82 9.50 -8.22
N PHE A 147 9.40 8.70 -7.34
CA PHE A 147 8.83 7.45 -6.84
C PHE A 147 8.15 7.72 -5.50
N TRP A 148 6.88 7.32 -5.38
CA TRP A 148 6.03 7.56 -4.22
C TRP A 148 5.71 6.22 -3.55
N ALA A 149 6.30 5.99 -2.38
CA ALA A 149 6.02 4.81 -1.55
C ALA A 149 4.84 5.13 -0.63
N PHE A 150 3.67 4.61 -0.98
CA PHE A 150 2.49 4.55 -0.11
C PHE A 150 2.58 3.31 0.77
N PHE A 151 2.18 3.41 2.03
CA PHE A 151 2.16 2.30 2.98
C PHE A 151 1.13 2.56 4.07
N SER A 152 0.64 1.49 4.71
CA SER A 152 -0.29 1.61 5.84
C SER A 152 0.45 1.41 7.17
N SER A 153 0.00 2.09 8.23
CA SER A 153 0.53 1.92 9.58
C SER A 153 -0.53 2.02 10.67
N GLY A 154 -0.47 1.10 11.64
CA GLY A 154 -1.42 0.95 12.75
C GLY A 154 -2.06 -0.44 12.78
N SER A 155 -3.07 -0.65 13.61
CA SER A 155 -3.82 -1.92 13.66
C SER A 155 -4.93 -1.98 12.60
N CYS A 156 -4.88 -2.97 11.71
CA CYS A 156 -5.82 -3.18 10.60
C CYS A 156 -7.08 -3.99 10.95
N CYS A 157 -6.94 -4.96 11.85
CA CYS A 157 -7.72 -6.20 11.77
C CYS A 157 -8.23 -6.67 13.15
N GLY A 158 -9.33 -7.41 13.18
CA GLY A 158 -10.01 -7.81 14.42
C GLY A 158 -10.52 -6.62 15.24
N LEU A 159 -10.93 -5.54 14.56
CA LEU A 159 -11.26 -4.24 15.17
C LEU A 159 -12.61 -4.22 15.89
N ASP A 160 -13.43 -5.26 15.74
CA ASP A 160 -14.57 -5.54 16.59
C ASP A 160 -14.15 -5.92 18.02
N SER A 161 -13.03 -6.63 18.16
CA SER A 161 -12.60 -7.33 19.37
C SER A 161 -11.37 -6.70 20.04
N ASN A 162 -10.41 -6.20 19.25
CA ASN A 162 -9.09 -5.73 19.68
C ASN A 162 -8.82 -4.29 19.23
N ARG A 163 -9.84 -3.42 19.30
CA ARG A 163 -9.75 -2.04 18.81
C ARG A 163 -8.68 -1.23 19.56
N PRO A 164 -7.73 -0.57 18.87
CA PRO A 164 -6.69 0.21 19.52
C PRO A 164 -7.21 1.56 20.01
N SER A 165 -6.44 2.22 20.88
CA SER A 165 -6.66 3.63 21.25
C SER A 165 -6.65 4.54 20.03
N PRO A 166 -7.48 5.61 19.98
CA PRO A 166 -7.53 6.52 18.84
C PRO A 166 -6.16 7.05 18.41
N GLY A 167 -5.88 7.01 17.11
CA GLY A 167 -4.60 7.37 16.51
C GLY A 167 -3.61 6.20 16.36
N ASN A 168 -3.94 4.99 16.82
CA ASN A 168 -3.15 3.76 16.65
C ASN A 168 -3.80 2.72 15.72
N GLU A 169 -5.01 2.98 15.22
CA GLU A 169 -5.61 2.22 14.13
C GLU A 169 -4.89 2.46 12.79
N TYR A 170 -5.20 1.65 11.79
CA TYR A 170 -4.62 1.68 10.44
C TYR A 170 -4.84 3.04 9.74
N LYS A 171 -3.79 3.62 9.18
CA LYS A 171 -3.83 4.87 8.41
C LYS A 171 -2.85 4.79 7.24
N ILE A 172 -3.15 5.47 6.13
CA ILE A 172 -2.25 5.53 4.98
C ILE A 172 -1.24 6.66 5.15
N PHE A 173 0.03 6.34 4.90
CA PHE A 173 1.16 7.26 4.85
C PHE A 173 1.85 7.21 3.48
N VAL A 174 2.67 8.23 3.19
CA VAL A 174 3.43 8.33 1.94
C VAL A 174 4.78 9.01 2.12
N CYS A 175 5.77 8.48 1.40
CA CYS A 175 7.11 9.03 1.24
C CYS A 175 7.50 9.12 -0.24
N HIS A 176 8.52 9.91 -0.55
CA HIS A 176 9.01 10.06 -1.93
C HIS A 176 10.52 9.90 -2.06
N ALA A 177 10.97 9.56 -3.27
CA ALA A 177 12.37 9.46 -3.66
C ALA A 177 12.57 9.85 -5.14
N THR A 178 13.79 10.25 -5.50
CA THR A 178 14.23 10.48 -6.91
C THR A 178 14.77 9.22 -7.59
N SER A 179 14.80 8.09 -6.88
CA SER A 179 15.16 6.77 -7.36
C SER A 179 14.21 5.74 -6.74
N VAL A 180 13.84 4.71 -7.50
CA VAL A 180 12.97 3.62 -7.03
C VAL A 180 13.53 2.92 -5.79
N ALA A 181 14.87 2.85 -5.69
CA ALA A 181 15.61 2.27 -4.57
C ALA A 181 15.71 3.20 -3.33
N GLY A 182 15.10 4.39 -3.37
CA GLY A 182 15.23 5.39 -2.32
C GLY A 182 16.54 6.20 -2.40
N PRO A 183 16.97 6.84 -1.29
CA PRO A 183 16.29 6.85 0.01
C PRO A 183 14.93 7.54 -0.06
N TYR A 184 13.95 7.01 0.68
CA TYR A 184 12.61 7.58 0.78
C TYR A 184 12.51 8.53 1.97
N THR A 185 11.98 9.73 1.74
CA THR A 185 11.76 10.76 2.77
C THR A 185 10.32 11.24 2.80
N ASP A 186 9.86 11.73 3.95
CA ASP A 186 8.57 12.39 4.09
C ASP A 186 8.62 13.90 3.79
N LYS A 187 7.47 14.58 3.91
CA LYS A 187 7.31 16.01 3.60
C LYS A 187 8.11 16.95 4.52
N SER A 188 8.65 16.45 5.63
CA SER A 188 9.58 17.18 6.49
C SER A 188 11.06 16.91 6.16
N GLY A 189 11.34 16.00 5.22
CA GLY A 189 12.68 15.53 4.88
C GLY A 189 13.20 14.41 5.79
N LYS A 190 12.37 13.88 6.69
CA LYS A 190 12.76 12.77 7.58
C LYS A 190 12.80 11.46 6.79
N SER A 191 13.86 10.66 6.99
CA SER A 191 13.98 9.34 6.35
C SER A 191 12.87 8.40 6.80
N CYS A 192 12.24 7.72 5.85
CA CYS A 192 11.17 6.78 6.14
C CYS A 192 11.70 5.45 6.69
N THR A 193 12.99 5.16 6.54
CA THR A 193 13.70 4.10 7.29
C THR A 193 14.04 4.50 8.75
N ALA A 194 13.61 5.68 9.19
CA ALA A 194 13.75 6.19 10.57
C ALA A 194 12.40 6.63 11.18
N GLY A 195 11.30 6.01 10.77
CA GLY A 195 9.94 6.39 11.21
C GLY A 195 9.46 7.71 10.60
N GLY A 196 9.96 8.09 9.42
CA GLY A 196 9.35 9.14 8.59
C GLY A 196 8.11 8.64 7.87
N GLY A 197 7.17 9.54 7.60
CA GLY A 197 5.94 9.23 6.88
C GLY A 197 4.99 10.42 6.85
N THR A 198 4.60 10.87 5.65
CA THR A 198 3.57 11.91 5.52
C THR A 198 2.21 11.25 5.65
N LEU A 199 1.42 11.61 6.66
CA LEU A 199 0.05 11.12 6.79
C LEU A 199 -0.77 11.56 5.56
N LEU A 200 -1.36 10.59 4.85
CA LEU A 200 -2.17 10.82 3.65
C LEU A 200 -3.66 10.63 3.93
N LEU A 201 -4.02 9.55 4.64
CA LEU A 201 -5.42 9.26 4.98
C LEU A 201 -5.54 8.67 6.39
N PRO A 202 -5.97 9.46 7.39
CA PRO A 202 -6.33 8.95 8.71
C PRO A 202 -7.77 8.42 8.74
N SER A 203 -8.18 7.83 9.86
CA SER A 203 -9.60 7.69 10.19
C SER A 203 -10.28 9.07 10.30
N HIS A 204 -11.49 9.20 9.76
CA HIS A 204 -12.29 10.43 9.76
C HIS A 204 -13.77 10.08 9.50
N ASP A 205 -14.69 10.87 10.06
CA ASP A 205 -16.14 10.70 9.91
C ASP A 205 -16.62 9.24 10.10
N LYS A 206 -16.99 8.55 9.02
CA LYS A 206 -17.45 7.14 9.02
C LYS A 206 -16.40 6.14 8.54
N ILE A 207 -15.19 6.63 8.24
CA ILE A 207 -14.07 5.86 7.70
C ILE A 207 -13.11 5.60 8.85
N TYR A 208 -13.12 4.36 9.34
CA TYR A 208 -12.21 3.91 10.40
C TYR A 208 -11.18 2.92 9.83
N ALA A 209 -9.94 3.04 10.28
CA ALA A 209 -8.83 2.17 9.89
C ALA A 209 -8.59 2.02 8.36
N PRO A 210 -8.51 3.11 7.56
CA PRO A 210 -8.27 3.00 6.12
C PRO A 210 -6.83 2.55 5.79
N GLY A 211 -6.69 1.58 4.87
CA GLY A 211 -5.38 1.13 4.40
C GLY A 211 -5.39 -0.02 3.39
N GLY A 212 -4.30 -0.80 3.34
CA GLY A 212 -4.10 -1.87 2.36
C GLY A 212 -4.09 -1.34 0.92
N GLN A 213 -3.49 -0.17 0.71
CA GLN A 213 -3.77 0.70 -0.43
C GLN A 213 -2.93 0.41 -1.67
N GLY A 214 -3.47 0.73 -2.85
CA GLY A 214 -2.70 0.81 -4.09
C GLY A 214 -3.07 2.02 -4.93
N VAL A 215 -2.33 2.25 -6.02
CA VAL A 215 -2.57 3.35 -6.95
C VAL A 215 -2.84 2.83 -8.35
N LEU A 216 -3.98 3.22 -8.91
CA LEU A 216 -4.38 2.91 -10.28
C LEU A 216 -4.48 4.20 -11.10
N VAL A 217 -4.04 4.19 -12.36
CA VAL A 217 -4.17 5.36 -13.25
C VAL A 217 -5.41 5.21 -14.13
N ASP A 218 -6.45 5.97 -13.81
CA ASP A 218 -7.69 6.07 -14.57
C ASP A 218 -7.48 7.06 -15.76
N PRO A 219 -7.77 6.68 -17.02
CA PRO A 219 -7.53 7.54 -18.19
C PRO A 219 -8.32 8.86 -18.25
N LYS A 220 -9.33 9.04 -17.39
CA LYS A 220 -10.18 10.25 -17.31
C LYS A 220 -9.93 11.05 -16.03
N ARG A 221 -9.48 10.40 -14.94
CA ARG A 221 -9.32 11.00 -13.61
C ARG A 221 -7.86 11.19 -13.18
N GLY A 222 -6.91 10.49 -13.82
CA GLY A 222 -5.53 10.43 -13.39
C GLY A 222 -5.30 9.37 -12.30
N ALA A 223 -4.32 9.58 -11.43
CA ALA A 223 -4.00 8.65 -10.35
C ALA A 223 -5.12 8.59 -9.30
N VAL A 224 -5.57 7.38 -8.98
CA VAL A 224 -6.60 7.05 -7.99
C VAL A 224 -5.96 6.17 -6.91
N LEU A 225 -6.06 6.60 -5.66
CA LEU A 225 -5.78 5.78 -4.49
C LEU A 225 -6.99 4.88 -4.26
N TYR A 226 -6.79 3.56 -4.20
CA TYR A 226 -7.80 2.61 -3.75
C TYR A 226 -7.34 1.95 -2.44
N TYR A 227 -8.28 1.63 -1.56
CA TYR A 227 -8.00 1.11 -0.22
C TYR A 227 -9.22 0.39 0.36
N HIS A 228 -9.01 -0.31 1.48
CA HIS A 228 -10.07 -0.88 2.30
C HIS A 228 -10.26 -0.09 3.59
N TYR A 229 -11.45 -0.12 4.20
CA TYR A 229 -11.75 0.57 5.47
C TYR A 229 -12.95 -0.06 6.21
N MET A 230 -13.08 0.21 7.52
CA MET A 230 -14.27 -0.12 8.30
C MET A 230 -15.28 1.04 8.25
N ASN A 231 -16.51 0.77 7.81
CA ASN A 231 -17.59 1.77 7.85
C ASN A 231 -18.29 1.71 9.22
N THR A 232 -18.20 2.79 10.00
CA THR A 232 -18.70 2.84 11.38
C THR A 232 -20.21 2.65 11.51
N ASP A 233 -20.99 2.88 10.45
CA ASP A 233 -22.43 2.60 10.40
C ASP A 233 -22.75 1.10 10.29
N ILE A 234 -21.80 0.30 9.78
CA ILE A 234 -21.95 -1.14 9.49
C ILE A 234 -21.31 -1.97 10.60
N GLY A 235 -20.10 -1.62 11.01
CA GLY A 235 -19.35 -2.30 12.07
C GLY A 235 -17.85 -2.30 11.86
N TYR A 236 -17.17 -3.25 12.51
CA TYR A 236 -15.70 -3.29 12.64
C TYR A 236 -15.11 -4.70 12.49
N ALA A 237 -15.92 -5.70 12.15
CA ALA A 237 -15.44 -7.05 11.90
C ALA A 237 -14.82 -7.15 10.50
N ASP A 238 -13.79 -7.98 10.33
CA ASP A 238 -13.01 -8.05 9.07
C ASP A 238 -13.87 -8.45 7.85
N SER A 239 -14.96 -9.19 8.07
CA SER A 239 -15.96 -9.54 7.07
C SER A 239 -16.91 -8.39 6.64
N GLN A 240 -16.88 -7.26 7.35
CA GLN A 240 -17.65 -6.05 7.06
C GLN A 240 -16.82 -4.98 6.35
N THR A 241 -15.53 -5.23 6.11
CA THR A 241 -14.61 -4.32 5.42
C THR A 241 -15.19 -3.81 4.10
N GLN A 242 -15.05 -2.51 3.84
CA GLN A 242 -15.60 -1.80 2.68
C GLN A 242 -14.48 -1.35 1.74
N PHE A 243 -14.77 -1.28 0.43
CA PHE A 243 -13.86 -0.73 -0.58
C PHE A 243 -14.06 0.78 -0.76
N GLY A 244 -12.97 1.55 -0.73
CA GLY A 244 -12.97 2.99 -0.95
C GLY A 244 -11.92 3.42 -1.97
N TRP A 245 -12.16 4.55 -2.64
CA TRP A 245 -11.18 5.16 -3.55
C TRP A 245 -11.35 6.68 -3.65
N ASN A 246 -10.23 7.38 -3.90
CA ASN A 246 -10.15 8.83 -4.10
C ASN A 246 -9.16 9.16 -5.24
N VAL A 247 -9.48 10.13 -6.09
CA VAL A 247 -8.50 10.75 -7.00
C VAL A 247 -7.42 11.47 -6.19
N ILE A 248 -6.15 11.18 -6.49
CA ILE A 248 -4.99 11.80 -5.84
C ILE A 248 -4.76 13.17 -6.48
N SER A 249 -4.93 14.24 -5.69
CA SER A 249 -4.51 15.59 -6.06
C SER A 249 -3.00 15.75 -5.89
N TRP A 250 -2.37 16.52 -6.78
CA TRP A 250 -0.93 16.79 -6.79
C TRP A 250 -0.60 18.29 -6.74
N SER A 251 -1.61 19.15 -6.52
CA SER A 251 -1.47 20.61 -6.63
C SER A 251 -0.51 21.23 -5.60
N GLY A 252 -0.34 20.59 -4.44
CA GLY A 252 0.60 21.01 -3.39
C GLY A 252 2.01 20.43 -3.50
N GLY A 253 2.40 19.86 -4.65
CA GLY A 253 3.68 19.17 -4.86
C GLY A 253 3.84 17.84 -4.12
N TRP A 254 2.83 17.45 -3.34
CA TRP A 254 2.67 16.21 -2.60
C TRP A 254 1.26 15.67 -2.85
N PRO A 255 1.06 14.34 -2.79
CA PRO A 255 -0.27 13.75 -2.91
C PRO A 255 -1.19 14.18 -1.76
N SER A 256 -2.47 14.40 -2.08
CA SER A 256 -3.56 14.50 -1.11
C SER A 256 -4.83 13.85 -1.67
N VAL A 257 -5.74 13.45 -0.80
CA VAL A 257 -7.05 12.82 -1.12
C VAL A 257 -8.17 13.45 -0.29
#